data_AF-A0A7X6SP20-F1
#
_entry.id   AF-A0A7X6SP20-F1
#
_cell.length_a   1.000
_cell.length_b   1.000
_cell.length_c   1.000
_cell.angle_alpha   90.00
_cell.angle_beta   90.00
_cell.angle_gamma   90.00
#
_symmetry.space_group_name_H-M   'P 1'
#
loop_
_entity.id
_entity.type
_entity.pdbx_description
1 polymer ?
#
loop_
_entity_poly.entity_id
_entity_poly.type
_entity_poly.pdbx_seq_one_letter_code
_entity_poly.pdbx_strand_id
1 'polypeptide(L)'
;MYLIDQHTKAIMEECKERARDAGLVFENETLEYIVTNRDLLDLSPKFMIPTLYDYWVNDVEVLQQYAKYKLYPSNPFETVINSRPAISFYNDNNPDWLNIMIFYHVLAHIDFFQNNIYFSHTWDDDFVGIALADKRLINMYRSKYGRWVDYVIEFARSIDNIVGFYSIIFNQYLEETHKDPPPKLDFFFNNFLPNVIKANELDRYKFLKHFNELLAKNKDNAEQIFFSELSSKYPEFEAIYNNYIKTKPKTTKFPDLLAFINEESPFLNKIENQWMKDIIVIIRNTALYFAPQLRTKIMNEGWASYWHDKLFRNDDRIRGHEIDYAKINAEVTSISRIGLNPYAIGMRLYQ
;
A
#
# COMPACT_ATOMS: atom_id res chain seq x y z
N MET A 1 9.17 -19.62 -16.78
CA MET A 1 8.26 -18.47 -16.98
C MET A 1 8.18 -18.03 -18.43
N TYR A 2 6.97 -18.01 -19.02
CA TYR A 2 6.71 -17.52 -20.38
C TYR A 2 5.31 -16.89 -20.46
N LEU A 3 5.05 -16.01 -21.44
CA LEU A 3 3.72 -15.42 -21.64
C LEU A 3 2.72 -16.46 -22.15
N ILE A 4 1.46 -16.34 -21.75
CA ILE A 4 0.39 -17.20 -22.26
C ILE A 4 0.29 -17.16 -23.80
N ASP A 5 -0.17 -18.25 -24.39
CA ASP A 5 -0.41 -18.33 -25.83
C ASP A 5 -1.65 -17.51 -26.24
N GLN A 6 -1.83 -17.32 -27.56
CA GLN A 6 -2.93 -16.53 -28.12
C GLN A 6 -4.33 -17.11 -27.83
N HIS A 7 -4.47 -18.43 -27.77
CA HIS A 7 -5.74 -19.07 -27.50
C HIS A 7 -6.16 -18.83 -26.04
N THR A 8 -5.23 -19.06 -25.11
CA THR A 8 -5.43 -18.76 -23.68
C THR A 8 -5.70 -17.26 -23.46
N LYS A 9 -5.02 -16.38 -24.20
CA LYS A 9 -5.28 -14.93 -24.12
C LYS A 9 -6.71 -14.58 -24.55
N ALA A 10 -7.23 -15.18 -25.64
CA ALA A 10 -8.60 -14.94 -26.09
C ALA A 10 -9.64 -15.34 -25.01
N ILE A 11 -9.44 -16.50 -24.38
CA ILE A 11 -10.27 -16.98 -23.26
C ILE A 11 -10.27 -15.99 -22.09
N MET A 12 -9.11 -15.42 -21.76
CA MET A 12 -8.96 -14.42 -20.68
C MET A 12 -9.60 -13.07 -21.04
N GLU A 13 -9.56 -12.65 -22.30
CA GLU A 13 -10.28 -11.44 -22.74
C GLU A 13 -11.81 -11.61 -22.61
N GLU A 14 -12.36 -12.79 -22.93
CA GLU A 14 -13.78 -13.09 -22.65
C GLU A 14 -14.12 -13.02 -21.15
N CYS A 15 -13.20 -13.46 -20.28
CA CYS A 15 -13.38 -13.30 -18.83
C CYS A 15 -13.41 -11.83 -18.42
N LYS A 16 -12.57 -10.98 -19.03
CA LYS A 16 -12.57 -9.53 -18.76
C LYS A 16 -13.89 -8.89 -19.17
N GLU A 17 -14.44 -9.26 -20.32
CA GLU A 17 -15.76 -8.78 -20.76
C GLU A 17 -16.84 -9.14 -19.74
N ARG A 18 -16.92 -10.42 -19.34
CA ARG A 18 -17.88 -10.88 -18.32
C ARG A 18 -17.72 -10.16 -16.98
N ALA A 19 -16.48 -9.93 -16.54
CA ALA A 19 -16.20 -9.21 -15.30
C ALA A 19 -16.68 -7.75 -15.37
N ARG A 20 -16.46 -7.06 -16.50
CA ARG A 20 -16.96 -5.70 -16.73
C ARG A 20 -18.48 -5.63 -16.78
N ASP A 21 -19.11 -6.59 -17.46
CA ASP A 21 -20.58 -6.70 -17.50
C ASP A 21 -21.18 -6.91 -16.10
N ALA A 22 -20.44 -7.57 -15.21
CA ALA A 22 -20.82 -7.75 -13.81
C ALA A 22 -20.56 -6.53 -12.93
N GLY A 23 -19.81 -5.53 -13.43
CA GLY A 23 -19.56 -4.24 -12.77
C GLY A 23 -18.15 -4.03 -12.23
N LEU A 24 -17.18 -4.92 -12.51
CA LEU A 24 -15.78 -4.69 -12.12
C LEU A 24 -15.14 -3.66 -13.05
N VAL A 25 -14.28 -2.82 -12.48
CA VAL A 25 -13.57 -1.73 -13.15
C VAL A 25 -12.07 -1.94 -13.03
N PHE A 26 -11.42 -2.23 -14.16
CA PHE A 26 -9.98 -2.42 -14.24
C PHE A 26 -9.41 -2.01 -15.61
N GLU A 27 -8.14 -1.63 -15.64
CA GLU A 27 -7.39 -1.29 -16.86
C GLU A 27 -7.37 -2.44 -17.89
N ASN A 28 -7.24 -2.09 -19.18
CA ASN A 28 -7.28 -3.09 -20.26
C ASN A 28 -6.02 -3.97 -20.31
N GLU A 29 -4.86 -3.38 -20.02
CA GLU A 29 -3.57 -4.02 -20.20
C GLU A 29 -3.18 -4.82 -18.95
N THR A 30 -2.97 -6.12 -19.15
CA THR A 30 -2.51 -7.08 -18.14
C THR A 30 -1.50 -8.02 -18.79
N LEU A 31 -0.52 -8.46 -18.01
CA LEU A 31 0.49 -9.43 -18.42
C LEU A 31 0.30 -10.75 -17.66
N GLU A 32 0.04 -11.82 -18.40
CA GLU A 32 -0.19 -13.15 -17.85
C GLU A 32 0.96 -14.09 -18.20
N TYR A 33 1.60 -14.63 -17.16
CA TYR A 33 2.72 -15.55 -17.30
C TYR A 33 2.37 -16.94 -16.80
N ILE A 34 2.76 -17.96 -17.57
CA ILE A 34 2.82 -19.34 -17.10
C ILE A 34 4.15 -19.55 -16.36
N VAL A 35 4.06 -20.11 -15.17
CA VAL A 35 5.18 -20.39 -14.27
C VAL A 35 5.14 -21.83 -13.79
N THR A 36 6.32 -22.39 -13.55
CA THR A 36 6.43 -23.69 -12.90
C THR A 36 6.25 -23.56 -11.39
N ASN A 37 5.94 -24.67 -10.71
CA ASN A 37 6.00 -24.73 -9.24
C ASN A 37 7.34 -24.25 -8.68
N ARG A 38 8.43 -24.50 -9.40
CA ARG A 38 9.78 -24.04 -9.02
C ARG A 38 9.91 -22.52 -9.08
N ASP A 39 9.45 -21.93 -10.19
CA ASP A 39 9.45 -20.47 -10.39
C ASP A 39 8.66 -19.78 -9.26
N LEU A 40 7.51 -20.34 -8.87
CA LEU A 40 6.70 -19.82 -7.76
C LEU A 40 7.44 -19.83 -6.42
N LEU A 41 8.15 -20.92 -6.09
CA LEU A 41 8.93 -21.01 -4.84
C LEU A 41 10.12 -20.04 -4.84
N ASP A 42 10.79 -19.87 -5.97
CA ASP A 42 11.94 -18.94 -6.10
C ASP A 42 11.51 -17.46 -6.00
N LEU A 43 10.32 -17.14 -6.51
CA LEU A 43 9.80 -15.77 -6.57
C LEU A 43 8.98 -15.36 -5.34
N SER A 44 8.42 -16.31 -4.58
CA SER A 44 7.54 -16.03 -3.44
C SER A 44 8.19 -15.13 -2.38
N PRO A 45 9.44 -15.35 -1.92
CA PRO A 45 10.11 -14.45 -0.97
C PRO A 45 10.35 -13.02 -1.49
N LYS A 46 10.23 -12.81 -2.81
CA LYS A 46 10.37 -11.51 -3.48
C LYS A 46 9.02 -10.90 -3.84
N PHE A 47 7.94 -11.31 -3.19
CA PHE A 47 6.57 -10.86 -3.51
C PHE A 47 6.23 -11.04 -4.99
N MET A 48 6.76 -12.10 -5.59
CA MET A 48 6.65 -12.41 -7.01
C MET A 48 7.32 -11.44 -7.99
N ILE A 49 8.04 -10.42 -7.51
CA ILE A 49 8.72 -9.42 -8.35
C ILE A 49 10.15 -9.90 -8.65
N PRO A 50 10.45 -10.36 -9.89
CA PRO A 50 11.76 -10.94 -10.21
C PRO A 50 12.90 -9.90 -10.14
N THR A 51 12.56 -8.64 -10.36
CA THR A 51 13.49 -7.50 -10.35
C THR A 51 13.77 -6.97 -8.96
N LEU A 52 13.09 -7.46 -7.91
CA LEU A 52 13.37 -7.06 -6.53
C LEU A 52 14.82 -7.41 -6.16
N TYR A 53 15.40 -6.57 -5.31
CA TYR A 53 16.75 -6.75 -4.82
C TYR A 53 16.90 -8.09 -4.08
N ASP A 54 18.11 -8.66 -4.17
CA ASP A 54 18.43 -9.93 -3.50
C ASP A 54 18.80 -9.67 -2.04
N TYR A 55 18.47 -10.61 -1.15
CA TYR A 55 18.75 -10.55 0.28
C TYR A 55 18.86 -11.98 0.82
N TRP A 56 19.85 -12.26 1.68
CA TRP A 56 20.19 -13.64 2.04
C TRP A 56 19.06 -14.39 2.77
N VAL A 57 18.18 -13.68 3.50
CA VAL A 57 17.01 -14.31 4.12
C VAL A 57 16.06 -14.84 3.04
N ASN A 58 15.94 -14.15 1.90
CA ASN A 58 15.15 -14.65 0.78
C ASN A 58 15.70 -16.01 0.31
N ASP A 59 17.02 -16.16 0.19
CA ASP A 59 17.64 -17.43 -0.22
C ASP A 59 17.38 -18.55 0.81
N VAL A 60 17.42 -18.21 2.10
CA VAL A 60 17.08 -19.15 3.18
C VAL A 60 15.61 -19.56 3.12
N GLU A 61 14.71 -18.61 2.89
CA GLU A 61 13.27 -18.88 2.72
C GLU A 61 12.99 -19.75 1.50
N VAL A 62 13.65 -19.47 0.36
CA VAL A 62 13.56 -20.29 -0.85
C VAL A 62 13.95 -21.74 -0.52
N LEU A 63 15.09 -21.96 0.16
CA LEU A 63 15.54 -23.30 0.54
C LEU A 63 14.55 -24.01 1.48
N GLN A 64 13.97 -23.28 2.45
CA GLN A 64 12.93 -23.82 3.32
C GLN A 64 11.67 -24.21 2.54
N GLN A 65 11.24 -23.37 1.60
CA GLN A 65 10.08 -23.62 0.75
C GLN A 65 10.30 -24.85 -0.14
N TYR A 66 11.49 -25.01 -0.73
CA TYR A 66 11.86 -26.24 -1.46
C TYR A 66 11.77 -27.49 -0.59
N ALA A 67 12.32 -27.44 0.62
CA ALA A 67 12.28 -28.57 1.54
C ALA A 67 10.84 -28.93 1.93
N LYS A 68 10.00 -27.93 2.22
CA LYS A 68 8.59 -28.11 2.53
C LYS A 68 7.83 -28.71 1.34
N TYR A 69 8.02 -28.17 0.14
CA TYR A 69 7.37 -28.64 -1.08
C TYR A 69 7.76 -30.09 -1.42
N LYS A 70 9.02 -30.49 -1.21
CA LYS A 70 9.45 -31.88 -1.38
C LYS A 70 8.72 -32.87 -0.46
N LEU A 71 8.38 -32.43 0.74
CA LEU A 71 7.69 -33.26 1.74
C LEU A 71 6.17 -33.22 1.57
N TYR A 72 5.63 -32.06 1.22
CA TYR A 72 4.20 -31.79 1.07
C TYR A 72 3.96 -30.94 -0.18
N PRO A 73 3.85 -31.56 -1.37
CA PRO A 73 3.58 -30.82 -2.59
C PRO A 73 2.21 -30.13 -2.52
N SER A 74 2.18 -28.84 -2.80
CA SER A 74 0.95 -28.06 -2.94
C SER A 74 1.09 -27.15 -4.15
N ASN A 75 0.09 -27.10 -5.02
CA ASN A 75 0.08 -26.14 -6.12
C ASN A 75 -0.32 -24.76 -5.58
N PRO A 76 0.56 -23.74 -5.65
CA PRO A 76 0.14 -22.39 -5.37
C PRO A 76 -0.90 -21.97 -6.40
N PHE A 77 -1.98 -21.35 -5.93
CA PHE A 77 -3.15 -21.05 -6.75
C PHE A 77 -2.91 -19.81 -7.61
N GLU A 78 -2.54 -18.68 -7.00
CA GLU A 78 -2.38 -17.43 -7.75
C GLU A 78 -1.42 -16.43 -7.11
N THR A 79 -0.85 -15.55 -7.93
CA THR A 79 -0.32 -14.28 -7.44
C THR A 79 -0.45 -13.22 -8.50
N VAL A 80 -0.92 -12.04 -8.08
CA VAL A 80 -0.99 -10.82 -8.88
C VAL A 80 -0.09 -9.76 -8.26
N ILE A 81 0.57 -8.99 -9.11
CA ILE A 81 1.35 -7.81 -8.75
C ILE A 81 0.61 -6.58 -9.26
N ASN A 82 0.39 -5.61 -8.38
CA ASN A 82 -0.20 -4.31 -8.70
C ASN A 82 0.78 -3.37 -9.45
N SER A 83 1.43 -3.87 -10.49
CA SER A 83 2.28 -3.07 -11.38
C SER A 83 1.46 -2.42 -12.49
N ARG A 84 2.08 -1.57 -13.31
CA ARG A 84 1.50 -1.08 -14.56
C ARG A 84 2.30 -1.54 -15.78
N PRO A 85 1.74 -2.42 -16.64
CA PRO A 85 0.46 -3.14 -16.48
C PRO A 85 0.49 -4.16 -15.33
N ALA A 86 -0.68 -4.57 -14.84
CA ALA A 86 -0.77 -5.58 -13.77
C ALA A 86 -0.23 -6.93 -14.27
N ILE A 87 0.58 -7.60 -13.44
CA ILE A 87 1.20 -8.88 -13.78
C ILE A 87 0.53 -9.99 -12.97
N SER A 88 0.22 -11.11 -13.61
CA SER A 88 -0.34 -12.29 -12.95
C SER A 88 0.36 -13.56 -13.39
N PHE A 89 0.46 -14.53 -12.47
CA PHE A 89 1.16 -15.79 -12.67
C PHE A 89 0.21 -16.98 -12.51
N TYR A 90 0.28 -17.91 -13.46
CA TYR A 90 -0.54 -19.13 -13.51
C TYR A 90 0.36 -20.35 -13.56
N ASN A 91 0.00 -21.39 -12.81
CA ASN A 91 0.79 -22.61 -12.72
C ASN A 91 0.58 -23.49 -13.95
N ASP A 92 1.66 -24.03 -14.50
CA ASP A 92 1.62 -24.97 -15.63
C ASP A 92 1.00 -26.33 -15.30
N ASN A 93 0.88 -26.66 -14.01
CA ASN A 93 0.26 -27.91 -13.54
C ASN A 93 -1.24 -27.78 -13.22
N ASN A 94 -1.82 -26.59 -13.32
CA ASN A 94 -3.24 -26.38 -13.08
C ASN A 94 -4.06 -26.76 -14.32
N PRO A 95 -5.22 -27.42 -14.15
CA PRO A 95 -6.15 -27.61 -15.26
C PRO A 95 -6.72 -26.27 -15.73
N ASP A 96 -7.10 -26.19 -17.02
CA ASP A 96 -7.55 -24.95 -17.65
C ASP A 96 -8.69 -24.26 -16.90
N TRP A 97 -9.70 -25.02 -16.46
CA TRP A 97 -10.83 -24.49 -15.70
C TRP A 97 -10.38 -23.81 -14.39
N LEU A 98 -9.32 -24.33 -13.75
CA LEU A 98 -8.80 -23.76 -12.51
C LEU A 98 -8.06 -22.46 -12.79
N ASN A 99 -7.26 -22.40 -13.86
CA ASN A 99 -6.60 -21.16 -14.28
C ASN A 99 -7.60 -20.09 -14.71
N ILE A 100 -8.74 -20.46 -15.30
CA ILE A 100 -9.85 -19.53 -15.61
C ILE A 100 -10.49 -18.99 -14.32
N MET A 101 -10.74 -19.85 -13.33
CA MET A 101 -11.26 -19.44 -12.02
C MET A 101 -10.29 -18.47 -11.30
N ILE A 102 -9.00 -18.81 -11.29
CA ILE A 102 -7.92 -17.96 -10.78
C ILE A 102 -7.88 -16.62 -11.53
N PHE A 103 -8.07 -16.62 -12.85
CA PHE A 103 -8.09 -15.38 -13.63
C PHE A 103 -9.21 -14.43 -13.15
N TYR A 104 -10.41 -14.94 -12.85
CA TYR A 104 -11.46 -14.12 -12.26
C TYR A 104 -11.09 -13.55 -10.88
N HIS A 105 -10.37 -14.33 -10.07
CA HIS A 105 -9.86 -13.87 -8.78
C HIS A 105 -8.83 -12.76 -8.95
N VAL A 106 -7.90 -12.90 -9.91
CA VAL A 106 -6.92 -11.88 -10.29
C VAL A 106 -7.61 -10.60 -10.77
N LEU A 107 -8.64 -10.68 -11.62
CA LEU A 107 -9.38 -9.50 -12.07
C LEU A 107 -10.01 -8.74 -10.91
N ALA A 108 -10.56 -9.46 -9.94
CA ALA A 108 -11.14 -8.86 -8.76
C ALA A 108 -10.09 -8.20 -7.85
N HIS A 109 -8.88 -8.77 -7.74
CA HIS A 109 -7.78 -8.06 -7.08
C HIS A 109 -7.38 -6.78 -7.81
N ILE A 110 -7.27 -6.80 -9.14
CA ILE A 110 -6.91 -5.62 -9.93
C ILE A 110 -7.97 -4.52 -9.72
N ASP A 111 -9.25 -4.88 -9.80
CA ASP A 111 -10.36 -4.00 -9.46
C ASP A 111 -10.23 -3.43 -8.03
N PHE A 112 -9.93 -4.27 -7.05
CA PHE A 112 -9.73 -3.82 -5.66
C PHE A 112 -8.57 -2.83 -5.55
N PHE A 113 -7.42 -3.11 -6.18
CA PHE A 113 -6.26 -2.23 -6.11
C PHE A 113 -6.54 -0.87 -6.75
N GLN A 114 -7.18 -0.86 -7.93
CA GLN A 114 -7.40 0.35 -8.72
C GLN A 114 -8.54 1.22 -8.18
N ASN A 115 -9.43 0.66 -7.35
CA ASN A 115 -10.58 1.38 -6.79
C ASN A 115 -10.52 1.58 -5.27
N ASN A 116 -9.38 1.29 -4.63
CA ASN A 116 -9.22 1.42 -3.18
C ASN A 116 -8.25 2.55 -2.82
N ILE A 117 -8.73 3.45 -1.97
CA ILE A 117 -8.00 4.60 -1.40
C ILE A 117 -6.64 4.24 -0.79
N TYR A 118 -6.48 3.04 -0.23
CA TYR A 118 -5.20 2.62 0.35
C TYR A 118 -4.09 2.45 -0.70
N PHE A 119 -4.42 2.29 -1.98
CA PHE A 119 -3.48 2.08 -3.08
C PHE A 119 -3.28 3.34 -3.92
N SER A 120 -3.92 4.46 -3.57
CA SER A 120 -3.94 5.71 -4.35
C SER A 120 -2.56 6.28 -4.64
N HIS A 121 -1.60 6.07 -3.74
CA HIS A 121 -0.22 6.54 -3.90
C HIS A 121 0.64 5.62 -4.76
N THR A 122 0.14 4.45 -5.15
CA THR A 122 0.83 3.48 -6.02
C THR A 122 0.20 3.34 -7.40
N TRP A 123 -0.95 3.99 -7.65
CA TRP A 123 -1.67 3.80 -8.91
C TRP A 123 -0.81 4.13 -10.13
N ASP A 124 0.03 5.17 -10.06
CA ASP A 124 0.85 5.61 -11.18
C ASP A 124 2.28 5.04 -11.22
N ASP A 125 2.62 4.10 -10.32
CA ASP A 125 3.99 3.60 -10.18
C ASP A 125 4.29 2.39 -11.09
N ASP A 126 5.34 2.50 -11.93
CA ASP A 126 6.01 1.33 -12.50
C ASP A 126 7.03 0.77 -11.48
N PHE A 127 6.51 0.06 -10.48
CA PHE A 127 7.35 -0.49 -9.42
C PHE A 127 8.32 -1.56 -9.93
N VAL A 128 7.99 -2.29 -11.01
CA VAL A 128 8.89 -3.31 -11.57
C VAL A 128 10.13 -2.64 -12.19
N GLY A 129 9.93 -1.53 -12.89
CA GLY A 129 11.00 -0.68 -13.41
C GLY A 129 11.85 -0.05 -12.31
N ILE A 130 11.21 0.50 -11.28
CA ILE A 130 11.89 1.07 -10.09
C ILE A 130 12.74 -0.01 -9.39
N ALA A 131 12.15 -1.18 -9.11
CA ALA A 131 12.85 -2.28 -8.46
C ALA A 131 14.06 -2.75 -9.25
N LEU A 132 14.01 -2.73 -10.59
CA LEU A 132 15.15 -3.07 -11.44
C LEU A 132 16.28 -2.04 -11.30
N ALA A 133 15.96 -0.74 -11.26
CA ALA A 133 16.95 0.31 -11.05
C ALA A 133 17.58 0.21 -9.65
N ASP A 134 16.76 -0.01 -8.63
CA ASP A 134 17.17 -0.18 -7.24
C ASP A 134 18.08 -1.40 -7.06
N LYS A 135 17.74 -2.53 -7.70
CA LYS A 135 18.58 -3.74 -7.71
C LYS A 135 19.95 -3.47 -8.32
N ARG A 136 20.03 -2.72 -9.42
CA ARG A 136 21.30 -2.32 -10.04
C ARG A 136 22.12 -1.43 -9.10
N LEU A 137 21.47 -0.48 -8.43
CA LEU A 137 22.13 0.42 -7.48
C LEU A 137 22.70 -0.34 -6.27
N ILE A 138 21.90 -1.25 -5.68
CA ILE A 138 22.34 -2.12 -4.59
C ILE A 138 23.53 -2.97 -5.03
N ASN A 139 23.49 -3.54 -6.24
CA ASN A 139 24.61 -4.35 -6.74
C ASN A 139 25.88 -3.52 -6.96
N MET A 140 25.76 -2.28 -7.45
CA MET A 140 26.89 -1.35 -7.53
C MET A 140 27.48 -1.09 -6.15
N TYR A 141 26.65 -0.83 -5.14
CA TYR A 141 27.13 -0.65 -3.77
C TYR A 141 27.74 -1.92 -3.19
N ARG A 142 27.19 -3.10 -3.47
CA ARG A 142 27.78 -4.38 -3.04
C ARG A 142 29.18 -4.58 -3.62
N SER A 143 29.39 -4.22 -4.89
CA SER A 143 30.73 -4.29 -5.49
C SER A 143 31.75 -3.36 -4.82
N LYS A 144 31.29 -2.23 -4.25
CA LYS A 144 32.17 -1.22 -3.63
C LYS A 144 32.38 -1.44 -2.12
N TYR A 145 31.31 -1.78 -1.39
CA TYR A 145 31.29 -1.84 0.08
C TYR A 145 31.15 -3.27 0.62
N GLY A 146 30.94 -4.26 -0.25
CA GLY A 146 30.81 -5.67 0.12
C GLY A 146 29.64 -5.92 1.08
N ARG A 147 29.88 -6.80 2.06
CA ARG A 147 28.87 -7.24 3.05
C ARG A 147 28.22 -6.12 3.87
N TRP A 148 28.83 -4.93 3.93
CA TRP A 148 28.24 -3.81 4.66
C TRP A 148 26.91 -3.36 4.06
N VAL A 149 26.71 -3.56 2.75
CA VAL A 149 25.41 -3.30 2.10
C VAL A 149 24.32 -4.20 2.67
N ASP A 150 24.63 -5.48 2.85
CA ASP A 150 23.66 -6.45 3.35
C ASP A 150 23.25 -6.14 4.80
N TYR A 151 24.19 -5.71 5.66
CA TYR A 151 23.85 -5.27 7.02
C TYR A 151 22.94 -4.04 7.06
N VAL A 152 23.09 -3.09 6.13
CA VAL A 152 22.19 -1.94 6.03
C VAL A 152 20.80 -2.40 5.58
N ILE A 153 20.72 -3.33 4.61
CA ILE A 153 19.45 -3.93 4.17
C ILE A 153 18.77 -4.66 5.34
N GLU A 154 19.50 -5.49 6.08
CA GLU A 154 19.00 -6.20 7.28
C GLU A 154 18.42 -5.26 8.30
N PHE A 155 19.20 -4.24 8.66
CA PHE A 155 18.78 -3.25 9.63
C PHE A 155 17.49 -2.56 9.17
N ALA A 156 17.47 -2.04 7.94
CA ALA A 156 16.32 -1.32 7.41
C ALA A 156 15.07 -2.22 7.33
N ARG A 157 15.21 -3.47 6.86
CA ARG A 157 14.10 -4.45 6.81
C ARG A 157 13.59 -4.84 8.19
N SER A 158 14.42 -4.80 9.23
CA SER A 158 13.96 -5.15 10.59
C SER A 158 12.98 -4.13 11.21
N ILE A 159 12.88 -2.93 10.62
CA ILE A 159 12.05 -1.82 11.10
C ILE A 159 11.18 -1.20 10.00
N ASP A 160 11.06 -1.87 8.85
CA ASP A 160 10.32 -1.38 7.68
C ASP A 160 8.78 -1.37 7.89
N ASN A 161 8.30 -2.04 8.93
CA ASN A 161 6.91 -2.00 9.37
C ASN A 161 6.51 -0.69 10.08
N ILE A 162 7.48 0.18 10.40
CA ILE A 162 7.28 1.49 11.06
C ILE A 162 7.47 2.67 10.07
N VAL A 163 7.22 2.43 8.78
CA VAL A 163 7.16 3.49 7.77
C VAL A 163 5.86 4.28 7.86
N GLY A 164 5.92 5.56 7.47
CA GLY A 164 4.83 6.52 7.56
C GLY A 164 3.76 6.34 6.47
N PHE A 165 3.16 5.15 6.38
CA PHE A 165 2.12 4.86 5.38
C PHE A 165 0.92 5.81 5.51
N TYR A 166 0.38 5.97 6.72
CA TYR A 166 -0.80 6.80 6.91
C TYR A 166 -0.54 8.29 6.70
N SER A 167 0.71 8.78 6.85
CA SER A 167 1.02 10.16 6.45
C SER A 167 0.83 10.38 4.96
N ILE A 168 1.14 9.38 4.13
CA ILE A 168 0.99 9.50 2.67
C ILE A 168 -0.50 9.60 2.32
N ILE A 169 -1.31 8.68 2.85
CA ILE A 169 -2.77 8.68 2.64
C ILE A 169 -3.40 9.96 3.21
N PHE A 170 -2.99 10.37 4.41
CA PHE A 170 -3.51 11.57 5.08
C PHE A 170 -3.22 12.83 4.26
N ASN A 171 -1.99 13.00 3.77
CA ASN A 171 -1.61 14.15 2.97
C ASN A 171 -2.33 14.19 1.61
N GLN A 172 -2.56 13.03 0.98
CA GLN A 172 -3.22 12.96 -0.33
C GLN A 172 -4.71 13.29 -0.27
N TYR A 173 -5.43 12.94 0.80
CA TYR A 173 -6.91 13.05 0.85
C TYR A 173 -7.49 14.19 1.68
N LEU A 174 -6.74 14.74 2.65
CA LEU A 174 -7.24 15.85 3.47
C LEU A 174 -7.02 17.23 2.87
N GLU A 175 -6.20 17.36 1.83
CA GLU A 175 -6.22 18.59 1.03
C GLU A 175 -7.62 18.85 0.42
N GLU A 176 -8.41 17.78 0.19
CA GLU A 176 -9.74 17.87 -0.45
C GLU A 176 -10.93 17.92 0.52
N THR A 177 -10.90 17.26 1.69
CA THR A 177 -12.14 17.02 2.49
C THR A 177 -12.15 17.56 3.92
N HIS A 178 -11.02 17.56 4.63
CA HIS A 178 -10.88 18.31 5.89
C HIS A 178 -9.53 19.01 5.94
N LYS A 179 -9.51 20.28 5.57
CA LYS A 179 -8.39 21.14 5.90
C LYS A 179 -8.33 21.23 7.43
N ASP A 180 -7.29 20.64 8.02
CA ASP A 180 -6.89 21.06 9.37
C ASP A 180 -6.86 22.60 9.38
N PRO A 181 -7.35 23.26 10.44
CA PRO A 181 -7.39 24.71 10.48
C PRO A 181 -5.98 25.26 10.18
N PRO A 182 -5.88 26.37 9.42
CA PRO A 182 -4.58 26.98 9.11
C PRO A 182 -3.73 27.09 10.37
N PRO A 183 -2.40 26.88 10.30
CA PRO A 183 -1.55 26.77 11.49
C PRO A 183 -1.69 27.94 12.48
N LYS A 184 -1.97 29.13 11.95
CA LYS A 184 -2.21 30.35 12.72
C LYS A 184 -3.53 30.32 13.49
N LEU A 185 -4.57 29.73 12.89
CA LEU A 185 -5.90 29.54 13.47
C LEU A 185 -5.90 28.41 14.51
N ASP A 186 -5.23 27.29 14.19
CA ASP A 186 -4.97 26.21 15.14
C ASP A 186 -4.25 26.73 16.39
N PHE A 187 -3.16 27.48 16.20
CA PHE A 187 -2.45 28.11 17.30
C PHE A 187 -3.35 29.06 18.11
N PHE A 188 -4.14 29.89 17.44
CA PHE A 188 -5.00 30.85 18.12
C PHE A 188 -6.00 30.18 19.06
N PHE A 189 -6.76 29.19 18.58
CA PHE A 189 -7.79 28.53 19.36
C PHE A 189 -7.25 27.53 20.39
N ASN A 190 -6.21 26.76 20.03
CA ASN A 190 -5.71 25.66 20.85
C ASN A 190 -4.56 26.05 21.79
N ASN A 191 -3.88 27.17 21.55
CA ASN A 191 -2.75 27.62 22.38
C ASN A 191 -2.92 29.06 22.88
N PHE A 192 -3.21 30.02 22.01
CA PHE A 192 -3.22 31.44 22.39
C PHE A 192 -4.38 31.78 23.34
N LEU A 193 -5.61 31.42 22.97
CA LEU A 193 -6.79 31.62 23.83
C LEU A 193 -6.68 30.93 25.20
N PRO A 194 -6.34 29.62 25.29
CA PRO A 194 -6.25 28.93 26.57
C PRO A 194 -5.04 29.34 27.42
N ASN A 195 -3.86 29.51 26.81
CA ASN A 195 -2.61 29.59 27.58
C ASN A 195 -2.10 31.04 27.73
N VAL A 196 -2.36 31.91 26.76
CA VAL A 196 -1.91 33.31 26.79
C VAL A 196 -3.01 34.21 27.33
N ILE A 197 -4.19 34.22 26.69
CA ILE A 197 -5.33 35.03 27.11
C ILE A 197 -6.01 34.43 28.36
N LYS A 198 -5.90 33.11 28.56
CA LYS A 198 -6.64 32.36 29.57
C LYS A 198 -8.15 32.55 29.46
N ALA A 199 -8.63 32.58 28.21
CA ALA A 199 -10.05 32.72 27.89
C ALA A 199 -10.84 31.50 28.42
N ASN A 200 -11.97 31.77 29.06
CA ASN A 200 -12.96 30.75 29.42
C ASN A 200 -13.65 30.20 28.16
N GLU A 201 -14.41 29.11 28.31
CA GLU A 201 -15.10 28.48 27.17
C GLU A 201 -16.07 29.40 26.44
N LEU A 202 -16.78 30.26 27.18
CA LEU A 202 -17.78 31.16 26.62
C LEU A 202 -17.15 32.23 25.73
N ASP A 203 -15.98 32.73 26.12
CA ASP A 203 -15.22 33.69 25.33
C ASP A 203 -14.58 33.02 24.10
N ARG A 204 -14.10 31.78 24.23
CA ARG A 204 -13.63 30.99 23.05
C ARG A 204 -14.76 30.79 22.04
N TYR A 205 -15.96 30.49 22.50
CA TYR A 205 -17.12 30.33 21.64
C TYR A 205 -17.48 31.63 20.91
N LYS A 206 -17.36 32.81 21.56
CA LYS A 206 -17.57 34.11 20.89
C LYS A 206 -16.57 34.32 19.75
N PHE A 207 -15.29 34.01 19.95
CA PHE A 207 -14.29 34.11 18.89
C PHE A 207 -14.58 33.15 17.73
N LEU A 208 -14.99 31.92 18.04
CA LEU A 208 -15.35 30.92 17.03
C LEU A 208 -16.58 31.37 16.23
N LYS A 209 -17.60 31.87 16.92
CA LYS A 209 -18.81 32.40 16.28
C LYS A 209 -18.48 33.57 15.35
N HIS A 210 -17.66 34.52 15.82
CA HIS A 210 -17.21 35.66 15.01
C HIS A 210 -16.46 35.21 13.76
N PHE A 211 -15.53 34.26 13.90
CA PHE A 211 -14.80 33.71 12.76
C PHE A 211 -15.75 33.02 11.74
N ASN A 212 -16.73 32.26 12.23
CA ASN A 212 -17.74 31.62 11.37
C ASN A 212 -18.64 32.64 10.66
N GLU A 213 -18.99 33.75 11.32
CA GLU A 213 -19.75 34.85 10.70
C GLU A 213 -18.95 35.55 9.59
N LEU A 214 -17.63 35.71 9.78
CA LEU A 214 -16.74 36.23 8.73
C LEU A 214 -16.63 35.25 7.55
N LEU A 215 -16.47 33.95 7.83
CA LEU A 215 -16.44 32.90 6.81
C LEU A 215 -17.72 32.86 5.97
N ALA A 216 -18.89 33.03 6.60
CA ALA A 216 -20.17 33.06 5.91
C ALA A 216 -20.33 34.28 4.98
N LYS A 217 -19.69 35.41 5.31
CA LYS A 217 -19.75 36.64 4.51
C LYS A 217 -18.71 36.69 3.40
N ASN A 218 -17.50 36.21 3.65
CA ASN A 218 -16.39 36.30 2.70
C ASN A 218 -15.40 35.15 2.90
N LYS A 219 -15.63 34.04 2.20
CA LYS A 219 -14.89 32.78 2.40
C LYS A 219 -13.38 32.91 2.18
N ASP A 220 -12.97 33.71 1.20
CA ASP A 220 -11.55 33.79 0.80
C ASP A 220 -10.73 34.73 1.69
N ASN A 221 -11.36 35.77 2.26
CA ASN A 221 -10.67 36.79 3.07
C ASN A 221 -10.97 36.72 4.57
N ALA A 222 -11.83 35.81 5.02
CA ALA A 222 -12.23 35.71 6.44
C ALA A 222 -11.03 35.58 7.40
N GLU A 223 -10.02 34.80 7.02
CA GLU A 223 -8.81 34.62 7.83
C GLU A 223 -8.00 35.91 7.96
N GLN A 224 -7.77 36.62 6.85
CA GLN A 224 -7.03 37.89 6.87
C GLN A 224 -7.77 38.96 7.69
N ILE A 225 -9.09 39.07 7.51
CA ILE A 225 -9.92 40.03 8.27
C ILE A 225 -9.86 39.71 9.76
N PHE A 226 -10.05 38.44 10.12
CA PHE A 226 -10.00 37.99 11.51
C PHE A 226 -8.64 38.30 12.17
N PHE A 227 -7.51 38.01 11.50
CA PHE A 227 -6.19 38.30 12.06
C PHE A 227 -5.79 39.77 12.02
N SER A 228 -6.35 40.58 11.12
CA SER A 228 -6.20 42.05 11.13
C SER A 228 -6.88 42.66 12.35
N GLU A 229 -8.12 42.24 12.62
CA GLU A 229 -8.85 42.63 13.84
C GLU A 229 -8.13 42.12 15.10
N LEU A 230 -7.63 40.89 15.06
CA LEU A 230 -6.88 40.31 16.17
C LEU A 230 -5.59 41.09 16.46
N SER A 231 -4.81 41.43 15.44
CA SER A 231 -3.55 42.17 15.59
C SER A 231 -3.77 43.56 16.19
N SER A 232 -4.94 44.16 15.94
CA SER A 232 -5.33 45.44 16.56
C SER A 232 -5.65 45.29 18.05
N LYS A 233 -6.21 44.14 18.45
CA LYS A 233 -6.63 43.86 19.82
C LYS A 233 -5.53 43.22 20.69
N TYR A 234 -4.65 42.43 20.07
CA TYR A 234 -3.55 41.67 20.68
C TYR A 234 -2.28 41.83 19.83
N PRO A 235 -1.57 42.96 19.94
CA PRO A 235 -0.36 43.23 19.14
C PRO A 235 0.75 42.20 19.36
N GLU A 236 0.77 41.53 20.53
CA GLU A 236 1.72 40.50 20.89
C GLU A 236 1.52 39.16 20.17
N PHE A 237 0.36 38.94 19.53
CA PHE A 237 0.00 37.66 18.93
C PHE A 237 1.04 37.17 17.91
N GLU A 238 1.45 38.04 16.99
CA GLU A 238 2.42 37.68 15.93
C GLU A 238 3.77 37.24 16.49
N ALA A 239 4.28 37.96 17.50
CA ALA A 239 5.55 37.62 18.12
C ALA A 239 5.50 36.25 18.82
N ILE A 240 4.39 35.98 19.51
CA ILE A 240 4.19 34.71 20.22
C ILE A 240 3.96 33.56 19.23
N TYR A 241 3.18 33.76 18.17
CA TYR A 241 2.98 32.78 17.10
C TYR A 241 4.31 32.41 16.41
N ASN A 242 5.12 33.41 16.04
CA ASN A 242 6.41 33.18 15.42
C ASN A 242 7.38 32.44 16.34
N ASN A 243 7.36 32.72 17.64
CA ASN A 243 8.17 31.96 18.60
C ASN A 243 7.66 30.52 18.74
N TYR A 244 6.33 30.34 18.84
CA TYR A 244 5.70 29.02 18.91
C TYR A 244 6.07 28.16 17.71
N ILE A 245 5.98 28.67 16.48
CA ILE A 245 6.35 27.92 15.28
C ILE A 245 7.83 27.49 15.29
N LYS A 246 8.72 28.33 15.83
CA LYS A 246 10.15 27.99 15.96
C LYS A 246 10.41 26.90 17.02
N THR A 247 9.64 26.90 18.11
CA THR A 247 9.83 25.98 19.24
C THR A 247 8.94 24.74 19.19
N LYS A 248 7.92 24.72 18.33
CA LYS A 248 6.96 23.61 18.23
C LYS A 248 7.75 22.37 17.81
N PRO A 249 7.75 21.29 18.62
CA PRO A 249 8.33 20.04 18.16
C PRO A 249 7.59 19.65 16.87
N LYS A 250 8.34 19.32 15.82
CA LYS A 250 7.82 18.71 14.59
C LYS A 250 7.27 17.34 14.96
N THR A 251 6.10 17.33 15.59
CA THR A 251 5.35 16.11 15.90
C THR A 251 4.71 15.71 14.58
N THR A 252 5.35 14.78 13.87
CA THR A 252 4.68 14.14 12.74
C THR A 252 3.56 13.30 13.33
N LYS A 253 2.31 13.58 12.93
CA LYS A 253 1.12 12.83 13.36
C LYS A 253 1.25 11.33 13.07
N PHE A 254 2.08 10.99 12.08
CA PHE A 254 2.44 9.64 11.70
C PHE A 254 3.97 9.49 11.77
N PRO A 255 4.49 8.56 12.58
CA PRO A 255 5.92 8.31 12.65
C PRO A 255 6.38 7.58 11.38
N ASP A 256 7.52 8.00 10.85
CA ASP A 256 8.25 7.29 9.81
C ASP A 256 9.68 7.11 10.29
N LEU A 257 9.97 5.93 10.86
CA LEU A 257 11.24 5.70 11.53
C LEU A 257 12.41 5.67 10.54
N LEU A 258 12.20 5.09 9.35
CA LEU A 258 13.23 5.04 8.32
C LEU A 258 13.52 6.44 7.76
N ALA A 259 12.50 7.27 7.50
CA ALA A 259 12.70 8.66 7.10
C ALA A 259 13.43 9.46 8.18
N PHE A 260 13.01 9.33 9.45
CA PHE A 260 13.66 10.02 10.57
C PHE A 260 15.14 9.64 10.69
N ILE A 261 15.47 8.35 10.65
CA ILE A 261 16.87 7.89 10.70
C ILE A 261 17.65 8.46 9.51
N ASN A 262 17.05 8.44 8.32
CA ASN A 262 17.69 8.91 7.10
C ASN A 262 17.98 10.43 7.13
N GLU A 263 17.07 11.23 7.70
CA GLU A 263 17.18 12.69 7.76
C GLU A 263 18.05 13.17 8.93
N GLU A 264 17.86 12.59 10.12
CA GLU A 264 18.38 13.14 11.37
C GLU A 264 19.67 12.46 11.85
N SER A 265 20.05 11.29 11.31
CA SER A 265 21.25 10.57 11.77
C SER A 265 22.55 11.32 11.43
N PRO A 266 23.34 11.77 12.43
CA PRO A 266 24.62 12.42 12.18
C PRO A 266 25.65 11.47 11.54
N PHE A 267 25.48 10.16 11.73
CA PHE A 267 26.34 9.16 11.12
C PHE A 267 26.06 9.01 9.63
N LEU A 268 24.79 8.93 9.23
CA LEU A 268 24.39 8.78 7.83
C LEU A 268 24.59 10.08 7.04
N ASN A 269 24.50 11.24 7.70
CA ASN A 269 24.68 12.54 7.05
C ASN A 269 26.14 12.87 6.68
N LYS A 270 27.11 12.03 7.07
CA LYS A 270 28.49 12.16 6.60
C LYS A 270 28.59 11.79 5.11
N ILE A 271 29.50 12.45 4.38
CA ILE A 271 29.65 12.28 2.92
C ILE A 271 29.99 10.83 2.57
N GLU A 272 30.85 10.18 3.35
CA GLU A 272 31.27 8.80 3.15
C GLU A 272 30.17 7.75 3.35
N ASN A 273 29.07 8.11 4.03
CA ASN A 273 27.97 7.21 4.40
C ASN A 273 26.68 7.45 3.60
N GLN A 274 26.67 8.41 2.67
CA GLN A 274 25.48 8.74 1.88
C GLN A 274 24.92 7.52 1.11
N TRP A 275 25.76 6.58 0.69
CA TRP A 275 25.31 5.35 0.03
C TRP A 275 24.37 4.48 0.89
N MET A 276 24.50 4.55 2.22
CA MET A 276 23.60 3.85 3.14
C MET A 276 22.19 4.46 3.13
N LYS A 277 22.10 5.77 2.91
CA LYS A 277 20.83 6.50 2.82
C LYS A 277 20.04 6.03 1.61
N ASP A 278 20.69 5.85 0.47
CA ASP A 278 20.05 5.32 -0.73
C ASP A 278 19.43 3.94 -0.49
N ILE A 279 20.16 3.05 0.21
CA ILE A 279 19.63 1.73 0.57
C ILE A 279 18.42 1.86 1.49
N ILE A 280 18.50 2.68 2.55
CA ILE A 280 17.38 2.92 3.46
C ILE A 280 16.15 3.44 2.71
N VAL A 281 16.34 4.34 1.74
CA VAL A 281 15.28 4.87 0.89
C VAL A 281 14.66 3.78 0.03
N ILE A 282 15.46 2.91 -0.61
CA ILE A 282 14.96 1.77 -1.39
C ILE A 282 14.06 0.86 -0.53
N ILE A 283 14.54 0.48 0.66
CA ILE A 283 13.79 -0.40 1.57
C ILE A 283 12.50 0.28 2.04
N ARG A 284 12.58 1.57 2.40
CA ARG A 284 11.42 2.37 2.80
C ARG A 284 10.37 2.44 1.69
N ASN A 285 10.78 2.75 0.46
CA ASN A 285 9.87 2.87 -0.69
C ASN A 285 9.22 1.52 -1.01
N THR A 286 9.99 0.43 -0.94
CA THR A 286 9.47 -0.95 -1.09
C THR A 286 8.40 -1.25 -0.03
N ALA A 287 8.66 -0.92 1.24
CA ALA A 287 7.70 -1.16 2.32
C ALA A 287 6.43 -0.32 2.18
N LEU A 288 6.56 0.94 1.75
CA LEU A 288 5.42 1.82 1.48
C LEU A 288 4.56 1.34 0.30
N TYR A 289 5.18 0.77 -0.73
CA TYR A 289 4.49 0.19 -1.87
C TYR A 289 3.64 -1.03 -1.47
N PHE A 290 4.17 -1.92 -0.62
CA PHE A 290 3.45 -3.13 -0.19
C PHE A 290 2.54 -2.94 1.04
N ALA A 291 2.66 -1.83 1.76
CA ALA A 291 1.85 -1.52 2.93
C ALA A 291 0.33 -1.66 2.71
N PRO A 292 -0.26 -1.23 1.58
CA PRO A 292 -1.70 -1.36 1.32
C PRO A 292 -2.16 -2.81 1.31
N GLN A 293 -1.44 -3.67 0.59
CA GLN A 293 -1.78 -5.09 0.45
C GLN A 293 -1.72 -5.81 1.80
N LEU A 294 -0.70 -5.50 2.62
CA LEU A 294 -0.59 -6.04 3.97
C LEU A 294 -1.74 -5.59 4.88
N ARG A 295 -2.14 -4.31 4.80
CA ARG A 295 -3.16 -3.71 5.67
C ARG A 295 -4.58 -4.08 5.27
N THR A 296 -4.83 -4.28 3.98
CA THR A 296 -6.16 -4.57 3.42
C THR A 296 -6.37 -6.04 3.11
N LYS A 297 -5.44 -6.93 3.49
CA LYS A 297 -5.44 -8.35 3.10
C LYS A 297 -6.81 -9.03 3.23
N ILE A 298 -7.49 -8.90 4.37
CA ILE A 298 -8.81 -9.52 4.59
C ILE A 298 -9.84 -9.02 3.56
N MET A 299 -9.88 -7.71 3.31
CA MET A 299 -10.80 -7.13 2.35
C MET A 299 -10.42 -7.49 0.91
N ASN A 300 -9.13 -7.52 0.59
CA ASN A 300 -8.64 -7.84 -0.74
C ASN A 300 -8.92 -9.31 -1.11
N GLU A 301 -8.48 -10.25 -0.27
CA GLU A 301 -8.75 -11.69 -0.47
C GLU A 301 -10.26 -11.96 -0.47
N GLY A 302 -11.01 -11.27 0.39
CA GLY A 302 -12.46 -11.40 0.46
C GLY A 302 -13.19 -10.93 -0.80
N TRP A 303 -12.77 -9.80 -1.37
CA TRP A 303 -13.36 -9.24 -2.58
C TRP A 303 -13.10 -10.15 -3.77
N ALA A 304 -11.87 -10.64 -3.88
CA ALA A 304 -11.49 -11.59 -4.91
C ALA A 304 -12.21 -12.93 -4.75
N SER A 305 -12.35 -13.43 -3.52
CA SER A 305 -13.14 -14.62 -3.22
C SER A 305 -14.65 -14.46 -3.43
N TYR A 306 -15.20 -13.27 -3.32
CA TYR A 306 -16.61 -13.04 -3.64
C TYR A 306 -16.83 -13.06 -5.16
N TRP A 307 -16.02 -12.32 -5.90
CA TRP A 307 -16.19 -12.17 -7.33
C TRP A 307 -15.81 -13.40 -8.13
N HIS A 308 -14.76 -14.13 -7.76
CA HIS A 308 -14.39 -15.34 -8.51
C HIS A 308 -15.49 -16.42 -8.44
N ASP A 309 -16.21 -16.54 -7.31
CA ASP A 309 -17.30 -17.51 -7.12
C ASP A 309 -18.50 -17.07 -7.93
N LYS A 310 -18.85 -15.78 -7.84
CA LYS A 310 -19.96 -15.21 -8.60
C LYS A 310 -19.75 -15.28 -10.11
N LEU A 311 -18.55 -14.98 -10.60
CA LEU A 311 -18.24 -14.98 -12.04
C LEU A 311 -18.08 -16.40 -12.57
N PHE A 312 -17.28 -17.23 -11.91
CA PHE A 312 -16.97 -18.57 -12.40
C PHE A 312 -18.18 -19.50 -12.38
N ARG A 313 -19.08 -19.38 -11.40
CA ARG A 313 -20.33 -20.17 -11.38
C ARG A 313 -21.31 -19.82 -12.49
N ASN A 314 -21.20 -18.63 -13.07
CA ASN A 314 -22.00 -18.19 -14.22
C ASN A 314 -21.25 -18.39 -15.56
N ASP A 315 -20.07 -19.01 -15.52
CA ASP A 315 -19.28 -19.34 -16.68
C ASP A 315 -19.56 -20.75 -17.15
N ASP A 316 -19.89 -20.94 -18.43
CA ASP A 316 -20.18 -22.26 -18.98
C ASP A 316 -18.97 -23.21 -18.93
N ARG A 317 -17.76 -22.68 -18.77
CA ARG A 317 -16.51 -23.44 -18.65
C ARG A 317 -16.40 -24.18 -17.31
N ILE A 318 -17.31 -23.94 -16.35
CA ILE A 318 -17.42 -24.75 -15.12
C ILE A 318 -18.09 -26.10 -15.36
N ARG A 319 -18.83 -26.28 -16.47
CA ARG A 319 -19.65 -27.48 -16.71
C ARG A 319 -18.79 -28.75 -16.71
N GLY A 320 -19.12 -29.69 -15.82
CA GLY A 320 -18.36 -30.93 -15.61
C GLY A 320 -17.26 -30.83 -14.55
N HIS A 321 -17.02 -29.65 -13.98
CA HIS A 321 -16.02 -29.38 -12.94
C HIS A 321 -16.63 -28.81 -11.66
N GLU A 322 -17.96 -28.80 -11.53
CA GLU A 322 -18.68 -28.14 -10.43
C GLU A 322 -18.31 -28.72 -9.07
N ILE A 323 -18.13 -30.05 -9.00
CA ILE A 323 -17.75 -30.75 -7.77
C ILE A 323 -16.31 -30.42 -7.37
N ASP A 324 -15.39 -30.40 -8.34
CA ASP A 324 -13.98 -30.11 -8.09
C ASP A 324 -13.80 -28.64 -7.68
N TYR A 325 -14.51 -27.73 -8.36
CA TYR A 325 -14.61 -26.33 -7.96
C TYR A 325 -15.13 -26.19 -6.53
N ALA A 326 -16.27 -26.82 -6.20
CA ALA A 326 -16.87 -26.72 -4.88
C ALA A 326 -15.94 -27.22 -3.76
N LYS A 327 -15.16 -28.28 -4.01
CA LYS A 327 -14.16 -28.79 -3.06
C LYS A 327 -13.04 -27.77 -2.85
N ILE A 328 -12.42 -27.28 -3.93
CA ILE A 328 -11.32 -26.32 -3.83
C ILE A 328 -11.79 -25.03 -3.16
N ASN A 329 -12.93 -24.48 -3.58
CA ASN A 329 -13.48 -23.26 -2.99
C ASN A 329 -13.79 -23.45 -1.50
N ALA A 330 -14.37 -24.59 -1.11
CA ALA A 330 -14.65 -24.90 0.29
C ALA A 330 -13.37 -25.03 1.13
N GLU A 331 -12.31 -25.63 0.60
CA GLU A 331 -11.01 -25.73 1.27
C GLU A 331 -10.42 -24.34 1.53
N VAL A 332 -10.39 -23.48 0.53
CA VAL A 332 -9.84 -22.10 0.62
C VAL A 332 -10.67 -21.22 1.55
N THR A 333 -12.00 -21.32 1.52
CA THR A 333 -12.92 -20.46 2.30
C THR A 333 -13.34 -21.06 3.64
N SER A 334 -12.74 -22.18 4.04
CA SER A 334 -13.01 -22.84 5.31
C SER A 334 -12.50 -22.02 6.51
N ILE A 335 -13.32 -21.93 7.58
CA ILE A 335 -12.86 -21.35 8.84
C ILE A 335 -12.11 -22.44 9.61
N SER A 336 -10.79 -22.30 9.69
CA SER A 336 -9.98 -23.12 10.59
C SER A 336 -10.34 -22.83 12.05
N ARG A 337 -10.28 -23.86 12.91
CA ARG A 337 -10.42 -23.68 14.37
C ARG A 337 -9.24 -22.93 14.98
N ILE A 338 -8.11 -22.85 14.27
CA ILE A 338 -6.89 -22.20 14.71
C ILE A 338 -6.46 -21.21 13.63
N GLY A 339 -6.28 -19.96 14.02
CA GLY A 339 -5.84 -18.89 13.14
C GLY A 339 -6.98 -18.15 12.45
N LEU A 340 -6.61 -17.12 11.70
CA LEU A 340 -7.50 -16.26 10.94
C LEU A 340 -7.38 -16.63 9.46
N ASN A 341 -8.49 -16.93 8.79
CA ASN A 341 -8.53 -17.14 7.35
C ASN A 341 -9.08 -15.87 6.64
N PRO A 342 -8.22 -15.09 5.95
CA PRO A 342 -8.63 -13.87 5.27
C PRO A 342 -9.71 -14.08 4.22
N TYR A 343 -9.63 -15.17 3.43
CA TYR A 343 -10.61 -15.51 2.40
C TYR A 343 -11.99 -15.77 3.02
N ALA A 344 -12.02 -16.61 4.06
CA ALA A 344 -13.26 -17.00 4.74
C ALA A 344 -13.97 -15.80 5.41
N ILE A 345 -13.21 -14.93 6.07
CA ILE A 345 -13.77 -13.77 6.79
C ILE A 345 -14.13 -12.68 5.79
N GLY A 346 -13.21 -12.36 4.88
CA GLY A 346 -13.38 -11.32 3.88
C GLY A 346 -14.58 -11.57 2.97
N MET A 347 -14.72 -12.79 2.45
CA MET A 347 -15.86 -13.14 1.58
C MET A 347 -17.21 -12.92 2.30
N ARG A 348 -17.29 -13.27 3.59
CA ARG A 348 -18.49 -13.06 4.43
C ARG A 348 -18.77 -11.60 4.75
N LEU A 349 -17.81 -10.69 4.60
CA LEU A 349 -18.04 -9.26 4.76
C LEU A 349 -18.75 -8.66 3.53
N TYR A 350 -18.61 -9.28 2.36
CA TYR A 350 -19.21 -8.80 1.11
C TYR A 350 -20.49 -9.54 0.71
N GLN A 351 -20.72 -10.75 1.23
CA GLN A 351 -21.99 -11.49 1.13
C GLN A 351 -23.08 -10.86 2.00
#